data_AF-A0AAV0A0W0-F1
#
_entry.id   AF-A0AAV0A0W0-F1
#
_cell.length_a   1.000
_cell.length_b   1.000
_cell.length_c   1.000
_cell.angle_alpha   90.00
_cell.angle_beta   90.00
_cell.angle_gamma   90.00
#
_symmetry.space_group_name_H-M   'P 1'
#
loop_
_entity.id
_entity.type
_entity.pdbx_description
1 polymer ?
#
loop_
_entity_poly.entity_id
_entity_poly.type
_entity_poly.pdbx_seq_one_letter_code
_entity_poly.pdbx_strand_id
1 'polypeptide(L)'
;MTKSKNHTTHNQYESLKGKHKKGLKKLQANNSKAMSTRAEAIKALVKPKVVKPKMPKGSSCKLRCLAFIVHPKLGKKIRSYMVKVHRLCQPKPKVQTKAEASAPAKAQAVAPAQAPKGTQAPVKAP
;
A
#
# COMPACT_ATOMS: atom_id res chain seq x y z
N MET A 1 8.71 -17.95 -81.73
CA MET A 1 8.45 -16.83 -80.78
C MET A 1 9.04 -17.20 -79.43
N THR A 2 10.14 -16.57 -79.02
CA THR A 2 10.82 -16.82 -77.74
C THR A 2 10.29 -15.86 -76.67
N LYS A 3 9.76 -16.39 -75.57
CA LYS A 3 9.28 -15.58 -74.43
C LYS A 3 10.47 -15.15 -73.56
N SER A 4 10.58 -13.84 -73.33
CA SER A 4 11.58 -13.23 -72.44
C SER A 4 11.05 -13.14 -71.00
N LYS A 5 11.98 -13.14 -70.04
CA LYS A 5 11.72 -13.13 -68.60
C LYS A 5 11.28 -11.74 -68.14
N ASN A 6 10.11 -11.64 -67.52
CA ASN A 6 9.60 -10.38 -66.98
C ASN A 6 10.36 -9.97 -65.69
N HIS A 7 10.45 -8.64 -65.49
CA HIS A 7 11.23 -7.93 -64.48
C HIS A 7 11.23 -8.59 -63.09
N THR A 8 12.43 -8.97 -62.62
CA THR A 8 12.66 -9.64 -61.33
C THR A 8 13.46 -8.73 -60.38
N THR A 9 12.95 -8.49 -59.17
CA THR A 9 13.61 -7.70 -58.10
C THR A 9 14.40 -8.57 -57.11
N HIS A 10 14.67 -9.84 -57.43
CA HIS A 10 15.19 -10.86 -56.50
C HIS A 10 16.64 -10.65 -55.98
N ASN A 11 17.21 -9.44 -56.05
CA ASN A 11 18.55 -9.22 -55.50
C ASN A 11 18.81 -7.80 -54.96
N GLN A 12 17.77 -6.97 -54.85
CA GLN A 12 17.98 -5.58 -54.42
C GLN A 12 18.29 -5.47 -52.92
N TYR A 13 17.81 -6.40 -52.08
CA TYR A 13 18.07 -6.38 -50.63
C TYR A 13 19.45 -6.91 -50.23
N GLU A 14 20.00 -7.91 -50.93
CA GLU A 14 21.33 -8.46 -50.61
C GLU A 14 22.46 -7.50 -51.01
N SER A 15 22.26 -6.67 -52.03
CA SER A 15 23.25 -5.67 -52.48
C SER A 15 23.46 -4.50 -51.51
N LEU A 16 22.59 -4.35 -50.50
CA LEU A 16 22.70 -3.30 -49.48
C LEU A 16 23.51 -3.72 -48.25
N LYS A 17 23.67 -5.03 -47.99
CA LYS A 17 24.36 -5.59 -46.80
C LYS A 17 25.89 -5.50 -46.82
N GLY A 18 26.51 -5.10 -47.93
CA GLY A 18 27.98 -5.11 -48.09
C GLY A 18 28.65 -3.74 -48.11
N LYS A 19 27.91 -2.65 -48.34
CA LYS A 19 28.47 -1.33 -48.73
C LYS A 19 28.78 -0.39 -47.55
N HIS A 20 28.36 -0.74 -46.34
CA HIS A 20 28.46 0.14 -45.15
C HIS A 20 29.83 0.14 -44.45
N LYS A 21 30.82 -0.61 -44.94
CA LYS A 21 32.18 -0.61 -44.37
C LYS A 21 32.87 0.76 -44.49
N LYS A 22 32.63 1.50 -45.58
CA LYS A 22 33.24 2.82 -45.84
C LYS A 22 32.82 3.90 -44.81
N GLY A 23 31.68 3.72 -44.13
CA GLY A 23 31.15 4.67 -43.14
C GLY A 23 31.29 4.24 -41.68
N LEU A 24 31.89 3.07 -41.42
CA LEU A 24 31.86 2.45 -40.09
C LEU A 24 32.54 3.30 -39.00
N LYS A 25 33.69 3.91 -39.30
CA LYS A 25 34.40 4.79 -38.35
C LYS A 25 33.56 6.02 -37.95
N LYS A 26 32.85 6.61 -38.92
CA LYS A 26 31.95 7.75 -38.69
C LYS A 26 30.73 7.36 -37.84
N LEU A 27 30.18 6.16 -38.10
CA LEU A 27 29.08 5.61 -37.33
C LEU A 27 29.49 5.30 -35.89
N GLN A 28 30.66 4.70 -35.69
CA GLN A 28 31.19 4.40 -34.36
C GLN A 28 31.42 5.68 -33.54
N ALA A 29 32.02 6.71 -34.15
CA ALA A 29 32.26 8.00 -33.50
C ALA A 29 30.96 8.75 -33.17
N ASN A 30 29.91 8.62 -34.00
CA ASN A 30 28.61 9.21 -33.69
C ASN A 30 27.91 8.46 -32.55
N ASN A 31 27.95 7.13 -32.56
CA ASN A 31 27.37 6.31 -31.50
C ASN A 31 28.06 6.53 -30.14
N SER A 32 29.40 6.66 -30.12
CA SER A 32 30.12 6.96 -28.88
C SER A 32 29.75 8.33 -28.32
N LYS A 33 29.61 9.35 -29.18
CA LYS A 33 29.11 10.67 -28.78
C LYS A 33 27.69 10.59 -28.24
N ALA A 34 26.78 9.89 -28.92
CA ALA A 34 25.40 9.72 -28.48
C ALA A 34 25.29 9.03 -27.10
N MET A 35 26.09 7.98 -26.87
CA MET A 35 26.14 7.29 -25.58
C MET A 35 26.71 8.17 -24.47
N SER A 36 27.76 8.94 -24.76
CA SER A 36 28.34 9.89 -23.82
C SER A 36 27.33 10.97 -23.42
N THR A 37 26.64 11.59 -24.39
CA THR A 37 25.57 12.56 -24.11
C THR A 37 24.44 11.96 -23.27
N ARG A 38 24.03 10.72 -23.58
CA ARG A 38 22.99 10.03 -22.79
C ARG A 38 23.44 9.77 -21.35
N ALA A 39 24.69 9.37 -21.14
CA ALA A 39 25.26 9.14 -19.81
C ALA A 39 25.29 10.44 -18.99
N GLU A 40 25.69 11.57 -19.60
CA GLU A 40 25.67 12.88 -18.94
C GLU A 40 24.25 13.33 -18.59
N ALA A 41 23.27 13.14 -19.49
CA ALA A 41 21.88 13.46 -19.22
C ALA A 41 21.29 12.62 -18.08
N ILE A 42 21.60 11.32 -18.03
CA ILE A 42 21.19 10.45 -16.91
C ILE A 42 21.86 10.92 -15.61
N LYS A 43 23.15 11.25 -15.64
CA LYS A 43 23.86 11.80 -14.47
C LYS A 43 23.23 13.12 -13.99
N ALA A 44 22.75 13.96 -14.91
CA ALA A 44 22.04 15.20 -14.57
C ALA A 44 20.63 14.98 -14.02
N LEU A 45 19.95 13.89 -14.41
CA LEU A 45 18.64 13.49 -13.87
C LEU A 45 18.78 12.83 -12.48
N VAL A 46 19.77 11.94 -12.33
CA VAL A 46 20.05 11.22 -11.08
C VAL A 46 20.58 12.17 -10.01
N LYS A 47 21.37 13.18 -10.40
CA LYS A 47 21.62 14.31 -9.52
C LYS A 47 20.28 15.01 -9.28
N PRO A 48 19.77 15.03 -8.04
CA PRO A 48 18.50 15.67 -7.78
C PRO A 48 18.63 17.16 -8.11
N LYS A 49 18.05 17.56 -9.23
CA LYS A 49 17.85 18.97 -9.53
C LYS A 49 16.87 19.46 -8.47
N VAL A 50 17.23 20.52 -7.73
CA VAL A 50 16.45 21.17 -6.65
C VAL A 50 15.19 21.85 -7.23
N VAL A 51 14.58 21.26 -8.25
CA VAL A 51 13.25 21.61 -8.72
C VAL A 51 12.31 20.93 -7.74
N LYS A 52 11.84 21.70 -6.76
CA LYS A 52 10.84 21.26 -5.79
C LYS A 52 9.73 20.55 -6.56
N PRO A 53 9.57 19.22 -6.42
CA PRO A 53 8.53 18.52 -7.12
C PRO A 53 7.21 19.17 -6.70
N LYS A 54 6.48 19.74 -7.66
CA LYS A 54 5.16 20.30 -7.43
C LYS A 54 4.21 19.11 -7.27
N MET A 55 4.36 18.40 -6.15
CA MET A 55 3.58 17.21 -5.84
C MET A 55 2.13 17.65 -5.73
N PRO A 56 1.22 17.13 -6.57
CA PRO A 56 -0.18 17.38 -6.38
C PRO A 56 -0.56 16.88 -4.99
N LYS A 57 -1.27 17.72 -4.22
CA LYS A 57 -1.87 17.32 -2.94
C LYS A 57 -2.95 16.29 -3.25
N GLY A 58 -2.53 15.03 -3.36
CA GLY A 58 -3.36 13.90 -3.78
C GLY A 58 -4.34 13.48 -2.70
N SER A 59 -5.52 13.07 -3.15
CA SER A 59 -6.67 12.70 -2.34
C SER A 59 -6.34 11.63 -1.29
N SER A 60 -6.58 12.02 -0.04
CA SER A 60 -6.71 11.19 1.16
C SER A 60 -5.68 10.06 1.30
N CYS A 61 -4.52 10.42 1.85
CA CYS A 61 -3.52 9.47 2.35
C CYS A 61 -4.15 8.30 3.13
N LYS A 62 -5.24 8.55 3.88
CA LYS A 62 -6.03 7.56 4.61
C LYS A 62 -6.58 6.42 3.74
N LEU A 63 -7.19 6.71 2.58
CA LEU A 63 -7.74 5.67 1.69
C LEU A 63 -6.64 4.78 1.13
N ARG A 64 -5.51 5.39 0.73
CA ARG A 64 -4.33 4.66 0.28
C ARG A 64 -3.74 3.77 1.39
N CYS A 65 -3.69 4.27 2.63
CA CYS A 65 -3.26 3.48 3.78
C CYS A 65 -4.19 2.29 4.02
N LEU A 66 -5.52 2.50 3.97
CA LEU A 66 -6.49 1.41 4.12
C LEU A 66 -6.33 0.36 3.01
N ALA A 67 -6.23 0.78 1.75
CA ALA A 67 -5.99 -0.14 0.64
C ALA A 67 -4.72 -0.99 0.85
N PHE A 68 -3.64 -0.40 1.35
CA PHE A 68 -2.41 -1.11 1.69
C PHE A 68 -2.58 -2.10 2.85
N ILE A 69 -3.35 -1.74 3.88
CA ILE A 69 -3.62 -2.59 5.05
C ILE A 69 -4.51 -3.79 4.66
N VAL A 70 -5.52 -3.61 3.81
CA VAL A 70 -6.41 -4.70 3.37
C VAL A 70 -5.72 -5.59 2.32
N HIS A 71 -4.68 -5.08 1.63
CA HIS A 71 -4.00 -5.83 0.56
C HIS A 71 -3.46 -7.19 1.08
N PRO A 72 -3.78 -8.31 0.42
CA PRO A 72 -3.48 -9.65 0.95
C PRO A 72 -1.97 -9.90 1.13
N LYS A 73 -1.16 -9.54 0.13
CA LYS A 73 0.32 -9.70 0.17
C LYS A 73 1.02 -8.62 1.01
N LEU A 74 0.79 -7.35 0.70
CA LEU A 74 1.49 -6.22 1.29
C LEU A 74 1.09 -5.92 2.75
N GLY A 75 -0.20 -6.08 3.10
CA GLY A 75 -0.73 -5.73 4.42
C GLY A 75 -0.58 -6.81 5.50
N LYS A 76 -0.05 -8.00 5.17
CA LYS A 76 0.01 -9.16 6.09
C LYS A 76 0.71 -8.84 7.41
N LYS A 77 1.86 -8.16 7.36
CA LYS A 77 2.66 -7.81 8.55
C LYS A 77 1.91 -6.82 9.44
N ILE A 78 1.26 -5.82 8.85
CA ILE A 78 0.50 -4.79 9.58
C ILE A 78 -0.70 -5.42 10.28
N ARG A 79 -1.49 -6.24 9.56
CA ARG A 79 -2.63 -6.94 10.16
C ARG A 79 -2.21 -7.85 11.31
N SER A 80 -1.14 -8.62 11.14
CA SER A 80 -0.59 -9.46 12.22
C SER A 80 -0.16 -8.62 13.43
N TYR A 81 0.49 -7.49 13.21
CA TYR A 81 0.89 -6.57 14.28
C TYR A 81 -0.31 -6.00 15.02
N MET A 82 -1.34 -5.52 14.31
CA MET A 82 -2.56 -5.00 14.95
C MET A 82 -3.25 -6.05 15.83
N VAL A 83 -3.34 -7.29 15.35
CA VAL A 83 -3.88 -8.41 16.16
C VAL A 83 -3.04 -8.65 17.41
N LYS A 84 -1.70 -8.60 17.31
CA LYS A 84 -0.81 -8.74 18.47
C LYS A 84 -0.97 -7.60 19.47
N VAL A 85 -1.07 -6.36 18.98
CA VAL A 85 -1.29 -5.18 19.84
C VAL A 85 -2.62 -5.30 20.58
N HIS A 86 -3.69 -5.73 19.90
CA HIS A 86 -4.99 -5.94 20.55
C HIS A 86 -4.95 -7.04 21.61
N ARG A 87 -4.17 -8.11 21.38
CA ARG A 87 -3.98 -9.18 22.38
C ARG A 87 -3.08 -8.78 23.55
N LEU A 88 -2.11 -7.91 23.31
CA LEU A 88 -1.19 -7.46 24.35
C LEU A 88 -1.81 -6.37 25.22
N CYS A 89 -2.63 -5.51 24.61
CA CYS A 89 -3.43 -4.48 25.29
C CYS A 89 -4.74 -5.07 25.84
N GLN A 90 -4.65 -6.23 26.48
CA GLN A 90 -5.75 -6.75 27.30
C GLN A 90 -5.89 -5.84 28.53
N PRO A 91 -7.09 -5.37 28.89
CA PRO A 91 -7.29 -4.61 30.11
C PRO A 91 -6.85 -5.47 31.30
N LYS A 92 -5.85 -4.97 32.02
CA LYS A 92 -5.37 -5.54 33.27
C LYS A 92 -6.59 -5.65 34.22
N PRO A 93 -6.94 -6.84 34.74
CA PRO A 93 -8.07 -6.96 35.65
C PRO A 93 -7.80 -6.08 36.86
N LYS A 94 -8.62 -5.04 37.02
CA LYS A 94 -8.66 -4.26 38.25
C LYS A 94 -9.27 -5.18 39.30
N VAL A 95 -8.45 -5.60 40.26
CA VAL A 95 -8.88 -6.28 41.49
C VAL A 95 -10.01 -5.46 42.09
N GLN A 96 -11.21 -6.03 42.08
CA GLN A 96 -12.32 -5.52 42.86
C GLN A 96 -12.01 -5.81 44.33
N THR A 97 -12.21 -4.79 45.14
CA THR A 97 -12.49 -4.79 46.57
C THR A 97 -12.99 -6.14 47.13
N LYS A 98 -12.27 -6.65 48.13
CA LYS A 98 -12.80 -7.41 49.28
C LYS A 98 -11.75 -7.25 50.38
N ALA A 99 -11.91 -6.36 51.36
CA ALA A 99 -12.80 -6.53 52.51
C ALA A 99 -12.74 -7.97 53.02
N GLU A 100 -11.80 -8.16 53.92
CA GLU A 100 -11.66 -9.27 54.84
C GLU A 100 -12.93 -9.41 55.70
N ALA A 101 -13.55 -10.59 55.68
CA ALA A 101 -14.20 -11.23 56.83
C ALA A 101 -14.90 -12.54 56.37
N SER A 102 -14.24 -13.65 56.71
CA SER A 102 -14.76 -14.92 57.20
C SER A 102 -16.25 -15.26 56.97
N ALA A 103 -16.50 -16.43 56.38
CA ALA A 103 -17.73 -17.21 56.58
C ALA A 103 -17.58 -18.08 57.85
N PRO A 104 -18.68 -18.42 58.54
CA PRO A 104 -19.20 -19.77 58.30
C PRO A 104 -20.73 -19.88 58.21
N ALA A 105 -21.14 -21.04 57.73
CA ALA A 105 -22.48 -21.52 57.43
C ALA A 105 -23.49 -21.50 58.59
N LYS A 106 -24.78 -21.19 58.31
CA LYS A 106 -25.93 -22.14 58.28
C LYS A 106 -27.29 -21.41 58.23
N ALA A 107 -28.16 -21.95 57.38
CA ALA A 107 -29.62 -22.15 57.51
C ALA A 107 -30.49 -21.14 58.30
N GLN A 108 -31.45 -20.53 57.57
CA GLN A 108 -32.89 -20.39 57.89
C GLN A 108 -33.51 -19.49 56.79
N ALA A 109 -34.26 -20.01 55.81
CA ALA A 109 -35.69 -20.32 55.88
C ALA A 109 -36.52 -19.18 56.50
N VAL A 110 -37.24 -18.43 55.64
CA VAL A 110 -38.63 -17.95 55.79
C VAL A 110 -38.86 -16.76 54.83
N ALA A 111 -39.67 -16.99 53.79
CA ALA A 111 -40.57 -16.02 53.19
C ALA A 111 -41.94 -16.23 53.87
N PRO A 112 -42.88 -15.24 53.98
CA PRO A 112 -43.41 -14.56 52.79
C PRO A 112 -43.88 -13.09 52.99
N ALA A 113 -44.20 -12.47 51.84
CA ALA A 113 -45.25 -11.49 51.58
C ALA A 113 -45.34 -10.20 52.43
N GLN A 114 -45.21 -9.05 51.76
CA GLN A 114 -46.31 -8.07 51.58
C GLN A 114 -45.82 -6.83 50.82
N ALA A 115 -46.55 -6.47 49.75
CA ALA A 115 -46.50 -5.14 49.13
C ALA A 115 -47.41 -4.18 49.92
N PRO A 116 -47.17 -2.86 49.84
CA PRO A 116 -48.26 -2.01 49.37
C PRO A 116 -47.84 -0.92 48.38
N LYS A 117 -48.87 -0.45 47.70
CA LYS A 117 -48.95 0.46 46.55
C LYS A 117 -48.77 1.94 46.93
N GLY A 118 -48.49 2.77 45.93
CA GLY A 118 -48.68 4.24 45.93
C GLY A 118 -47.71 4.92 44.96
N THR A 119 -47.98 5.00 43.66
CA THR A 119 -48.81 5.99 42.93
C THR A 119 -48.35 7.46 43.10
N GLN A 120 -48.06 8.06 41.94
CA GLN A 120 -48.15 9.49 41.55
C GLN A 120 -46.96 10.45 41.77
N ALA A 121 -46.36 10.85 40.63
CA ALA A 121 -45.62 12.09 40.40
C ALA A 121 -46.56 13.33 40.46
N PRO A 122 -46.10 14.62 40.46
CA PRO A 122 -45.36 15.20 39.34
C PRO A 122 -44.33 16.34 39.66
N VAL A 123 -43.39 16.46 38.71
CA VAL A 123 -42.74 17.64 38.13
C VAL A 123 -43.17 19.04 38.61
N LYS A 124 -42.20 19.89 39.01
CA LYS A 124 -41.99 21.25 38.44
C LYS A 124 -40.64 21.88 38.82
N ALA A 125 -40.07 22.55 37.81
CA ALA A 125 -38.94 23.48 37.83
C ALA A 125 -39.35 24.84 38.48
N PRO A 126 -38.43 25.80 38.71
CA PRO A 126 -37.55 26.42 37.69
C PRO A 126 -36.12 25.86 37.62
#